data_AF-A0A9X0HMQ5-F1
#
_entry.id   AF-A0A9X0HMQ5-F1
#
_cell.length_a   1.000
_cell.length_b   1.000
_cell.length_c   1.000
_cell.angle_alpha   90.00
_cell.angle_beta   90.00
_cell.angle_gamma   90.00
#
_symmetry.space_group_name_H-M   'P 1'
#
loop_
_entity.id
_entity.type
_entity.pdbx_description
1 polymer ?
#
loop_
_entity_poly.entity_id
_entity_poly.type
_entity_poly.pdbx_seq_one_letter_code
_entity_poly.pdbx_strand_id
1 'polypeptide(L)'
;MPLLAIAASSCLQLQSDEEKQAYAEQQLMARHDALMARMDELYQLRQQLTKVPDTVAAGRQRRSLLAADNAMMSWMHQYRKPADTVRHERVMVYFQRQQHQIDSVGVLMQQSIDSAQALLGSAAKPATSSR
;
A
#
# COMPACT_ATOMS: atom_id res chain seq x y z
N MET A 1 27.58 -50.98 -0.09
CA MET A 1 28.43 -49.88 -0.61
C MET A 1 28.35 -49.90 -2.12
N PRO A 2 28.16 -48.79 -2.85
CA PRO A 2 27.80 -47.40 -2.47
C PRO A 2 26.42 -46.98 -3.04
N LEU A 3 25.68 -46.07 -2.37
CA LEU A 3 25.56 -44.63 -2.68
C LEU A 3 25.19 -44.29 -4.13
N LEU A 4 23.98 -43.73 -4.32
CA LEU A 4 23.77 -42.63 -5.25
C LEU A 4 22.70 -41.69 -4.66
N ALA A 5 23.16 -40.69 -3.90
CA ALA A 5 22.37 -39.53 -3.52
C ALA A 5 22.51 -38.51 -4.65
N ILE A 6 21.48 -38.34 -5.47
CA ILE A 6 21.43 -37.28 -6.49
C ILE A 6 20.95 -36.01 -5.78
N ALA A 7 21.90 -35.11 -5.53
CA ALA A 7 21.64 -33.77 -5.03
C ALA A 7 20.97 -32.92 -6.12
N ALA A 8 19.64 -32.85 -6.09
CA ALA A 8 18.88 -31.85 -6.84
C ALA A 8 18.59 -30.66 -5.92
N SER A 9 19.51 -29.69 -5.83
CA SER A 9 19.24 -28.42 -5.15
C SER A 9 19.87 -27.18 -5.81
N SER A 10 20.41 -27.31 -7.03
CA SER A 10 21.03 -26.15 -7.73
C SER A 10 20.08 -25.38 -8.66
N CYS A 11 18.81 -25.78 -8.80
CA CYS A 11 17.86 -25.07 -9.65
C CYS A 11 17.23 -23.82 -9.01
N LEU A 12 17.51 -23.52 -7.74
CA LEU A 12 16.98 -22.30 -7.08
C LEU A 12 17.89 -21.07 -7.25
N GLN A 13 19.04 -21.16 -7.93
CA GLN A 13 20.12 -20.18 -7.81
C GLN A 13 20.60 -19.52 -9.11
N LEU A 14 19.89 -19.70 -10.23
CA LEU A 14 20.19 -19.06 -11.52
C LEU A 14 18.98 -18.27 -12.06
N GLN A 15 18.45 -17.33 -11.28
CA GLN A 15 17.67 -16.24 -11.88
C GLN A 15 18.65 -15.18 -12.39
N SER A 16 18.49 -14.79 -13.65
CA SER A 16 19.20 -13.65 -14.26
C SER A 16 18.88 -12.36 -13.52
N ASP A 17 19.74 -11.35 -13.68
CA ASP A 17 19.56 -10.05 -13.05
C ASP A 17 18.33 -9.31 -13.60
N GLU A 18 18.00 -9.51 -14.88
CA GLU A 18 16.74 -9.07 -15.49
C GLU A 18 15.51 -9.71 -14.83
N GLU A 19 15.52 -11.04 -14.62
CA GLU A 19 14.39 -11.74 -13.99
C GLU A 19 14.15 -11.25 -12.55
N LYS A 20 15.22 -11.04 -11.78
CA LYS A 20 15.12 -10.49 -10.42
C LYS A 20 14.54 -9.07 -10.41
N GLN A 21 14.97 -8.23 -11.36
CA GLN A 21 14.46 -6.87 -11.49
C GLN A 21 12.98 -6.87 -11.89
N ALA A 22 12.60 -7.68 -12.87
CA ALA A 22 11.22 -7.81 -13.32
C ALA A 22 10.32 -8.30 -12.18
N TYR A 23 10.78 -9.27 -11.39
CA TYR A 23 10.06 -9.74 -10.21
C TYR A 23 9.89 -8.64 -9.15
N ALA A 24 10.95 -7.88 -8.84
CA ALA A 24 10.88 -6.77 -7.90
C ALA A 24 9.93 -5.66 -8.37
N GLU A 25 9.96 -5.31 -9.66
CA GLU A 25 9.03 -4.36 -10.27
C GLU A 25 7.60 -4.87 -10.19
N GLN A 26 7.36 -6.14 -10.52
CA GLN A 26 6.04 -6.77 -10.45
C GLN A 26 5.46 -6.71 -9.03
N GLN A 27 6.26 -7.03 -8.00
CA GLN A 27 5.81 -6.99 -6.61
C GLN A 27 5.44 -5.56 -6.19
N LEU A 28 6.24 -4.58 -6.60
CA LEU A 28 5.97 -3.17 -6.36
C LEU A 28 4.66 -2.71 -7.03
N MET A 29 4.46 -3.08 -8.30
CA MET A 29 3.25 -2.72 -9.04
C MET A 29 2.01 -3.46 -8.52
N ALA A 30 2.13 -4.72 -8.11
CA ALA A 30 1.03 -5.45 -7.48
C ALA A 30 0.58 -4.78 -6.17
N ARG A 31 1.52 -4.27 -5.39
CA ARG A 31 1.22 -3.47 -4.19
C ARG A 31 0.52 -2.16 -4.56
N HIS A 32 0.98 -1.46 -5.60
CA HIS A 32 0.33 -0.27 -6.14
C HIS A 32 -1.12 -0.55 -6.53
N ASP A 33 -1.37 -1.58 -7.33
CA ASP A 33 -2.71 -1.90 -7.82
C ASP A 33 -3.67 -2.24 -6.67
N ALA A 34 -3.18 -2.97 -5.67
CA ALA A 34 -3.94 -3.29 -4.47
C ALA A 34 -4.33 -2.04 -3.66
N LEU A 35 -3.46 -1.02 -3.60
CA LEU A 35 -3.79 0.25 -2.96
C LEU A 35 -4.76 1.07 -3.84
N MET A 36 -4.54 1.10 -5.15
CA MET A 36 -5.42 1.80 -6.09
C MET A 36 -6.85 1.28 -6.05
N ALA A 37 -7.05 -0.03 -5.87
CA ALA A 37 -8.37 -0.63 -5.70
C ALA A 37 -9.13 -0.12 -4.45
N ARG A 38 -8.43 0.49 -3.48
CA ARG A 38 -9.01 1.05 -2.25
C ARG A 38 -9.21 2.56 -2.29
N MET A 39 -8.87 3.21 -3.40
CA MET A 39 -9.05 4.65 -3.56
C MET A 39 -10.53 5.03 -3.58
N ASP A 40 -11.37 4.19 -4.18
CA ASP A 40 -12.82 4.37 -4.14
C ASP A 40 -13.34 4.32 -2.71
N GLU A 41 -12.83 3.42 -1.86
CA GLU A 41 -13.19 3.35 -0.44
C GLU A 41 -12.85 4.66 0.30
N LEU A 42 -11.64 5.21 0.09
CA LEU A 42 -11.27 6.53 0.65
C LEU A 42 -12.23 7.64 0.22
N TYR A 43 -12.58 7.66 -1.07
CA TYR A 43 -13.51 8.65 -1.60
C TYR A 43 -14.92 8.51 -0.99
N GLN A 44 -15.44 7.29 -0.91
CA GLN A 44 -16.76 7.04 -0.32
C GLN A 44 -16.79 7.41 1.16
N LEU A 45 -15.75 7.10 1.93
CA LEU A 45 -15.66 7.48 3.35
C LEU A 45 -15.62 9.00 3.54
N ARG A 46 -14.89 9.72 2.67
CA ARG A 46 -14.91 11.19 2.67
C ARG A 46 -16.32 11.73 2.43
N GLN A 47 -17.05 11.19 1.46
CA GLN A 47 -18.43 11.57 1.16
C GLN A 47 -19.41 11.22 2.29
N GLN A 48 -19.17 10.16 3.04
CA GLN A 48 -19.98 9.84 4.22
C GLN A 48 -19.68 10.81 5.37
N LEU A 49 -18.41 11.17 5.57
CA LEU A 49 -18.02 12.11 6.62
C LEU A 49 -18.53 13.53 6.38
N THR A 50 -18.86 13.96 5.16
CA THR A 50 -19.51 15.28 4.94
C THR A 50 -20.91 15.34 5.53
N LYS A 51 -21.57 14.19 5.74
CA LYS A 51 -22.91 14.09 6.33
C LYS A 51 -22.90 14.06 7.86
N VAL A 52 -21.72 13.89 8.47
CA VAL A 52 -21.54 13.89 9.93
C VAL A 52 -21.38 15.34 10.41
N PRO A 53 -21.97 15.73 11.57
CA PRO A 53 -21.78 17.05 12.16
C PRO A 53 -20.31 17.45 12.24
N ASP A 54 -20.02 18.73 12.02
CA ASP A 54 -18.66 19.21 12.03
C ASP A 54 -18.12 19.25 13.48
N THR A 55 -17.28 18.26 13.77
CA THR A 55 -16.61 18.10 15.06
C THR A 55 -15.11 17.99 14.83
N VAL A 56 -14.32 18.25 15.87
CA VAL A 56 -12.86 18.07 15.80
C VAL A 56 -12.48 16.66 15.33
N ALA A 57 -13.22 15.65 15.78
CA ALA A 57 -13.02 14.26 15.37
C ALA A 57 -13.33 14.05 13.88
N ALA A 58 -14.48 14.51 13.39
CA ALA A 58 -14.84 14.41 11.97
C ALA A 58 -13.85 15.18 11.08
N GLY A 59 -13.46 16.40 11.47
CA GLY A 59 -12.45 17.19 10.77
C GLY A 59 -11.08 16.50 10.71
N ARG A 60 -10.67 15.80 11.78
CA ARG A 60 -9.45 14.99 11.78
C ARG A 60 -9.54 13.86 10.76
N GLN A 61 -10.62 13.08 10.76
CA GLN A 61 -10.74 11.94 9.84
C GLN A 61 -10.82 12.37 8.37
N ARG A 62 -11.50 13.48 8.06
CA ARG A 62 -11.51 14.04 6.70
C ARG A 62 -10.11 14.40 6.21
N ARG A 63 -9.28 15.00 7.08
CA ARG A 63 -7.87 15.30 6.75
C ARG A 63 -7.01 14.05 6.60
N SER A 64 -7.20 13.04 7.45
CA SER A 64 -6.47 11.77 7.34
C SER A 64 -6.74 11.07 6.01
N LEU A 65 -8.01 10.95 5.62
CA LEU A 65 -8.38 10.35 4.33
C LEU A 65 -7.80 11.13 3.14
N LEU A 66 -7.82 12.47 3.19
CA LEU A 66 -7.21 13.31 2.15
C LEU A 66 -5.68 13.16 2.11
N ALA A 67 -5.03 13.04 3.26
CA ALA A 67 -3.59 12.81 3.34
C ALA A 67 -3.21 11.45 2.74
N ALA A 68 -4.01 10.41 2.99
CA ALA A 68 -3.81 9.08 2.41
C ALA A 68 -3.94 9.09 0.87
N ASP A 69 -4.99 9.74 0.36
CA ASP A 69 -5.22 9.96 -1.08
C ASP A 69 -4.03 10.69 -1.73
N ASN A 70 -3.63 11.82 -1.15
CA ASN A 70 -2.49 12.60 -1.63
C ASN A 70 -1.16 11.85 -1.56
N ALA A 71 -0.95 10.99 -0.56
CA ALA A 71 0.28 10.20 -0.44
C ALA A 71 0.41 9.20 -1.59
N MET A 72 -0.68 8.53 -1.97
CA MET A 72 -0.71 7.62 -3.11
C MET A 72 -0.46 8.37 -4.42
N MET A 73 -1.13 9.50 -4.63
CA MET A 73 -0.91 10.35 -5.83
C MET A 73 0.52 10.88 -5.90
N SER A 74 1.09 11.28 -4.76
CA SER A 74 2.46 11.77 -4.68
C SER A 74 3.47 10.68 -5.02
N TRP A 75 3.24 9.45 -4.54
CA TRP A 75 4.07 8.30 -4.88
C TRP A 75 4.03 8.02 -6.38
N MET A 76 2.84 7.97 -6.99
CA MET A 76 2.69 7.76 -8.44
C MET A 76 3.39 8.85 -9.26
N HIS A 77 3.29 10.11 -8.81
CA HIS A 77 3.94 11.22 -9.49
C HIS A 77 5.48 11.14 -9.44
N GLN A 78 6.02 10.63 -8.34
CA GLN A 78 7.46 10.52 -8.09
C GLN A 78 8.08 9.23 -8.66
N TYR A 79 7.30 8.16 -8.79
CA TYR A 79 7.79 6.90 -9.32
C TYR A 79 8.29 7.06 -10.76
N ARG A 80 9.50 6.58 -11.00
CA ARG A 80 10.10 6.48 -12.34
C ARG A 80 10.69 5.09 -12.51
N LYS A 81 10.38 4.42 -13.62
CA LYS A 81 11.06 3.17 -13.96
C LYS A 81 12.55 3.47 -14.23
N PRO A 82 13.49 2.75 -13.60
CA PRO A 82 14.91 2.88 -13.93
C PRO A 82 15.16 2.55 -15.41
N ALA A 83 16.10 3.25 -16.05
CA ALA A 83 16.50 2.91 -17.42
C ALA A 83 17.32 1.62 -17.44
N ASP A 84 17.25 0.87 -18.54
CA ASP A 84 17.95 -0.43 -18.73
C ASP A 84 19.48 -0.31 -18.61
N THR A 85 20.02 0.91 -18.77
CA THR A 85 21.46 1.21 -18.60
C THR A 85 21.91 1.29 -17.14
N VAL A 86 20.99 1.32 -16.18
CA VAL A 86 21.30 1.39 -14.76
C VAL A 86 21.76 0.02 -14.28
N ARG A 87 22.90 -0.02 -13.57
CA ARG A 87 23.43 -1.27 -12.99
C ARG A 87 22.41 -1.98 -12.10
N HIS A 88 22.35 -3.30 -12.23
CA HIS A 88 21.44 -4.18 -11.47
C HIS A 88 21.37 -3.85 -9.99
N GLU A 89 22.51 -3.69 -9.31
CA GLU A 89 22.53 -3.47 -7.86
C GLU A 89 21.86 -2.15 -7.47
N ARG A 90 21.98 -1.12 -8.32
CA ARG A 90 21.30 0.17 -8.12
C ARG A 90 19.81 0.09 -8.38
N VAL A 91 19.39 -0.69 -9.39
CA VAL A 91 17.97 -0.95 -9.67
C VAL A 91 17.32 -1.64 -8.47
N MET A 92 17.95 -2.68 -7.92
CA MET A 92 17.42 -3.41 -6.77
C MET A 92 17.28 -2.52 -5.52
N VAL A 93 18.28 -1.69 -5.22
CA VAL A 93 18.20 -0.71 -4.11
C VAL A 93 17.07 0.30 -4.34
N TYR A 94 16.88 0.74 -5.59
CA TYR A 94 15.78 1.64 -5.93
C TYR A 94 14.42 0.98 -5.68
N PHE A 95 14.18 -0.24 -6.18
CA PHE A 95 12.92 -0.94 -5.96
C PHE A 95 12.67 -1.25 -4.49
N GLN A 96 13.69 -1.61 -3.71
CA GLN A 96 13.53 -1.78 -2.26
C GLN A 96 13.06 -0.48 -1.59
N ARG A 97 13.63 0.67 -1.98
CA ARG A 97 13.20 1.97 -1.45
C ARG A 97 11.76 2.29 -1.85
N GLN A 98 11.38 2.06 -3.10
CA GLN A 98 10.02 2.26 -3.58
C GLN A 98 9.03 1.35 -2.85
N GLN A 99 9.43 0.11 -2.57
CA GLN A 99 8.63 -0.85 -1.80
C GLN A 99 8.33 -0.31 -0.40
N HIS A 100 9.36 0.15 0.33
CA HIS A 100 9.17 0.76 1.65
C HIS A 100 8.26 2.00 1.61
N GLN A 101 8.37 2.82 0.56
CA GLN A 101 7.52 4.00 0.40
C GLN A 101 6.06 3.60 0.19
N ILE A 102 5.78 2.68 -0.74
CA ILE A 102 4.40 2.27 -1.02
C ILE A 102 3.78 1.47 0.14
N ASP A 103 4.59 0.72 0.90
CA ASP A 103 4.12 0.05 2.10
C ASP A 103 3.69 1.05 3.17
N SER A 104 4.44 2.14 3.32
CA SER A 104 4.10 3.24 4.23
C SER A 104 2.80 3.94 3.81
N VAL A 105 2.59 4.16 2.50
CA VAL A 105 1.31 4.64 1.96
C VAL A 105 0.19 3.69 2.33
N GLY A 106 0.39 2.38 2.16
CA GLY A 106 -0.62 1.38 2.50
C GLY A 106 -1.00 1.36 3.98
N VAL A 107 -0.04 1.53 4.89
CA VAL A 107 -0.32 1.66 6.34
C VAL A 107 -1.15 2.91 6.62
N LEU A 108 -0.78 4.05 6.04
CA LEU A 108 -1.53 5.30 6.20
C LEU A 108 -2.97 5.17 5.68
N MET A 109 -3.17 4.54 4.52
CA MET A 109 -4.49 4.29 3.95
C MET A 109 -5.32 3.42 4.88
N GLN A 110 -4.78 2.28 5.33
CA GLN A 110 -5.47 1.37 6.24
C GLN A 110 -5.92 2.08 7.53
N GLN A 111 -4.99 2.78 8.19
CA GLN A 111 -5.30 3.49 9.43
C GLN A 111 -6.35 4.59 9.24
N SER A 112 -6.30 5.30 8.11
CA SER A 112 -7.27 6.35 7.79
C SER A 112 -8.66 5.78 7.53
N ILE A 113 -8.74 4.66 6.82
CA ILE A 113 -9.97 3.92 6.55
C ILE A 113 -10.59 3.42 7.85
N ASP A 114 -9.81 2.68 8.65
CA ASP A 114 -10.28 2.09 9.91
C ASP A 114 -10.81 3.16 10.88
N SER A 115 -10.08 4.27 11.00
CA SER A 115 -10.46 5.37 11.88
C SER A 115 -11.72 6.09 11.41
N ALA A 116 -11.91 6.26 10.11
CA ALA A 116 -13.11 6.85 9.54
C ALA A 116 -14.33 5.93 9.71
N GLN A 117 -14.16 4.64 9.45
CA GLN A 117 -15.20 3.62 9.66
C GLN A 117 -15.63 3.54 11.12
N ALA A 118 -14.68 3.56 12.07
CA ALA A 118 -14.99 3.56 13.49
C ALA A 118 -15.82 4.79 13.91
N LEU A 119 -15.51 5.97 13.39
CA LEU A 119 -16.27 7.18 13.64
C LEU A 119 -17.70 7.09 13.06
N LEU A 120 -17.84 6.62 11.82
CA LEU A 120 -19.14 6.47 11.15
C LEU A 120 -20.01 5.40 11.83
N GLY A 121 -19.41 4.29 12.26
CA GLY A 121 -20.11 3.24 13.02
C GLY A 121 -20.56 3.71 14.40
N SER A 122 -19.80 4.59 15.04
CA SER A 122 -20.19 5.21 16.32
C SER A 122 -21.32 6.24 16.14
N ALA A 123 -21.31 6.99 15.04
CA ALA A 123 -22.38 7.93 14.69
C ALA A 123 -23.70 7.25 14.30
N ALA A 124 -23.64 6.04 13.75
CA ALA A 124 -24.81 5.26 13.34
C ALA A 124 -25.51 4.51 14.48
N LYS A 125 -24.86 4.29 15.62
CA LYS A 125 -25.48 3.73 16.82
C LYS A 125 -26.09 4.87 17.66
N PRO A 126 -27.42 5.06 17.70
CA PRO A 126 -28.00 5.95 18.68
C PRO A 126 -27.63 5.44 20.07
N ALA A 127 -27.32 6.35 20.99
CA ALA A 127 -27.11 6.05 22.39
C ALA A 127 -28.43 5.57 23.01
N THR A 128 -28.75 4.29 22.85
CA THR A 128 -29.78 3.63 23.66
C THR A 128 -29.16 3.39 25.05
N SER A 129 -29.08 4.45 25.85
CA SER A 129 -28.86 4.33 27.29
C SER A 129 -30.22 4.45 27.97
N SER A 130 -30.61 3.31 28.52
CA SER A 130 -31.81 3.01 29.29
C SER A 130 -32.08 4.06 30.38
N ARG A 131 -33.33 4.49 30.47
CA ARG A 131 -33.90 5.09 31.70
C ARG A 131 -34.79 4.06 32.37
#